data_AF-A0A965NZT4-F1
#
_entry.id   AF-A0A965NZT4-F1
#
_cell.length_a   1.000
_cell.length_b   1.000
_cell.length_c   1.000
_cell.angle_alpha   90.00
_cell.angle_beta   90.00
_cell.angle_gamma   90.00
#
_symmetry.space_group_name_H-M   'P 1'
#
loop_
_entity.id
_entity.type
_entity.pdbx_description
1 polymer ?
#
loop_
_entity_poly.entity_id
_entity_poly.type
_entity_poly.pdbx_seq_one_letter_code
_entity_poly.pdbx_strand_id
1 'polypeptide(L)'
;MTAASKLGYRDFLTVVLICKDEDAFTDNWIYIHDPKVKVGRVQNFKSWSPFMVPDPSMACYGLEYFCFEGDGLWTSSNEDLIALGKKEISQIGLTNENSIIDGYVVRQPKAYPVYDHDYKEHLLAIREGLESYPGLYLVGRNGMHKYNNQDHSMMTAMLAAKNIISGSQLYDVWDVNEDAEYHEGGDRGAESGIVGRAVPGKV
;
A
#
# COMPACT_ATOMS: atom_id res chain seq x y z
N MET A 1 -14.69 -21.03 -7.86
CA MET A 1 -13.60 -20.29 -8.54
C MET A 1 -14.08 -18.99 -9.21
N THR A 2 -15.34 -18.87 -9.64
CA THR A 2 -15.85 -17.68 -10.35
C THR A 2 -15.78 -16.39 -9.53
N ALA A 3 -16.21 -16.38 -8.26
CA ALA A 3 -16.22 -15.17 -7.41
C ALA A 3 -14.81 -14.60 -7.13
N ALA A 4 -13.83 -15.46 -6.84
CA ALA A 4 -12.45 -15.03 -6.59
C ALA A 4 -11.82 -14.31 -7.78
N SER A 5 -12.13 -14.75 -9.01
CA SER A 5 -11.65 -14.08 -10.23
C SER A 5 -12.32 -12.73 -10.51
N LYS A 6 -13.38 -12.39 -9.78
CA LYS A 6 -14.09 -11.11 -9.88
C LYS A 6 -13.61 -10.07 -8.88
N LEU A 7 -12.79 -10.45 -7.90
CA LEU A 7 -12.16 -9.47 -7.02
C LEU A 7 -11.09 -8.68 -7.79
N GLY A 8 -11.27 -7.36 -7.85
CA GLY A 8 -10.35 -6.45 -8.51
C GLY A 8 -9.15 -6.11 -7.64
N TYR A 9 -8.00 -5.91 -8.27
CA TYR A 9 -6.81 -5.40 -7.61
C TYR A 9 -6.17 -4.34 -8.49
N ARG A 10 -5.58 -3.32 -7.85
CA ARG A 10 -4.72 -2.36 -8.52
C ARG A 10 -3.27 -2.73 -8.24
N ASP A 11 -2.48 -2.68 -9.31
CA ASP A 11 -1.05 -2.90 -9.26
C ASP A 11 -0.32 -1.58 -9.02
N PHE A 12 0.94 -1.72 -8.64
CA PHE A 12 1.72 -0.60 -8.17
C PHE A 12 3.15 -0.74 -8.65
N LEU A 13 3.74 0.38 -9.02
CA LEU A 13 5.16 0.45 -9.32
C LEU A 13 5.79 1.61 -8.55
N THR A 14 6.99 1.37 -8.04
CA THR A 14 7.85 2.42 -7.52
C THR A 14 9.07 2.54 -8.42
N VAL A 15 9.28 3.74 -8.96
CA VAL A 15 10.55 4.14 -9.58
C VAL A 15 11.38 4.83 -8.51
N VAL A 16 12.47 4.20 -8.11
CA VAL A 16 13.46 4.75 -7.18
C VAL A 16 14.47 5.56 -7.98
N LEU A 17 14.72 6.80 -7.58
CA LEU A 17 15.72 7.69 -8.17
C LEU A 17 16.77 8.02 -7.13
N ILE A 18 18.03 7.78 -7.48
CA ILE A 18 19.20 8.12 -6.66
C ILE A 18 19.77 9.43 -7.19
N CYS A 19 19.83 10.45 -6.34
CA CYS A 19 20.17 11.80 -6.75
C CYS A 19 21.10 12.48 -5.76
N LYS A 20 21.88 13.45 -6.24
CA LYS A 20 22.67 14.33 -5.37
C LYS A 20 21.75 15.20 -4.52
N ASP A 21 22.11 15.38 -3.26
CA ASP A 21 21.34 16.12 -2.26
C ASP A 21 21.49 17.65 -2.39
N GLU A 22 21.29 18.17 -3.60
CA GLU A 22 21.53 19.60 -3.91
C GLU A 22 20.25 20.46 -3.78
N ASP A 23 19.07 19.86 -4.02
CA ASP A 23 17.76 20.54 -4.02
C ASP A 23 16.68 19.74 -3.25
N ALA A 24 17.07 18.97 -2.23
CA ALA A 24 16.17 18.01 -1.61
C ALA A 24 15.06 18.65 -0.78
N PHE A 25 13.82 18.18 -1.01
CA PHE A 25 12.70 18.46 -0.13
C PHE A 25 12.79 17.62 1.14
N THR A 26 12.34 18.17 2.28
CA THR A 26 12.49 17.51 3.59
C THR A 26 11.30 16.65 3.99
N ASP A 27 10.16 16.76 3.30
CA ASP A 27 8.96 16.00 3.58
C ASP A 27 9.17 14.49 3.39
N ASN A 28 8.54 13.68 4.26
CA ASN A 28 8.60 12.22 4.15
C ASN A 28 7.93 11.70 2.87
N TRP A 29 6.83 12.35 2.46
CA TRP A 29 6.14 12.09 1.19
C TRP A 29 5.31 13.29 0.75
N ILE A 30 5.05 13.38 -0.55
CA ILE A 30 4.24 14.43 -1.19
C ILE A 30 3.23 13.76 -2.13
N TYR A 31 1.96 14.11 -2.02
CA TYR A 31 0.92 13.70 -2.97
C TYR A 31 0.89 14.63 -4.18
N ILE A 32 0.79 14.05 -5.37
CA ILE A 32 0.83 14.78 -6.63
C ILE A 32 -0.55 14.74 -7.27
N HIS A 33 -1.11 15.93 -7.50
CA HIS A 33 -2.41 16.15 -8.14
C HIS A 33 -2.29 17.00 -9.40
N ASP A 34 -1.20 16.82 -10.17
CA ASP A 34 -0.99 17.49 -11.45
C ASP A 34 -1.34 16.54 -12.61
N PRO A 35 -2.36 16.86 -13.44
CA PRO A 35 -2.76 16.00 -14.57
C PRO A 35 -1.70 15.90 -15.67
N LYS A 36 -0.63 16.69 -15.63
CA LYS A 36 0.47 16.66 -16.59
C LYS A 36 1.51 15.57 -16.29
N VAL A 37 1.41 14.88 -15.15
CA VAL A 37 2.28 13.76 -14.76
C VAL A 37 1.46 12.56 -14.32
N LYS A 38 2.07 11.37 -14.35
CA LYS A 38 1.45 10.11 -13.94
C LYS A 38 1.80 9.72 -12.51
N VAL A 39 2.91 10.21 -11.96
CA VAL A 39 3.29 9.97 -10.56
C VAL A 39 2.19 10.47 -9.62
N GLY A 40 1.78 9.62 -8.67
CA GLY A 40 0.73 9.95 -7.70
C GLY A 40 1.28 10.35 -6.33
N ARG A 41 2.46 9.84 -5.97
CA ARG A 41 3.15 10.17 -4.71
C ARG A 41 4.66 10.08 -4.89
N VAL A 42 5.39 10.98 -4.24
CA VAL A 42 6.86 10.92 -4.13
C VAL A 42 7.23 10.76 -2.66
N GLN A 43 8.10 9.81 -2.35
CA GLN A 43 8.63 9.59 -1.00
C GLN A 43 10.10 10.01 -0.94
N ASN A 44 10.54 10.58 0.18
CA ASN A 44 11.95 10.81 0.45
C ASN A 44 12.43 9.87 1.55
N PHE A 45 13.15 8.80 1.18
CA PHE A 45 13.61 7.80 2.14
C PHE A 45 14.67 8.35 3.12
N LYS A 46 15.45 9.36 2.72
CA LYS A 46 16.41 10.02 3.62
C LYS A 46 15.71 10.76 4.76
N SER A 47 14.56 11.38 4.48
CA SER A 47 13.75 12.05 5.50
C SER A 47 13.08 11.09 6.48
N TRP A 48 12.95 9.81 6.14
CA TRP A 48 12.49 8.79 7.08
C TRP A 48 13.60 8.41 8.06
N SER A 49 14.83 8.29 7.56
CA SER A 49 16.03 8.12 8.36
C SER A 49 17.29 8.36 7.52
N PRO A 50 18.32 9.05 8.05
CA PRO A 50 19.59 9.23 7.35
C PRO A 50 20.29 7.89 7.05
N PHE A 51 19.95 6.82 7.77
CA PHE A 51 20.51 5.48 7.57
C PHE A 51 19.85 4.69 6.43
N MET A 52 18.76 5.20 5.84
CA MET A 52 18.15 4.62 4.64
C MET A 52 18.90 5.00 3.35
N VAL A 53 19.88 5.90 3.44
CA VAL A 53 20.78 6.24 2.34
C VAL A 53 22.22 5.98 2.80
N PRO A 54 23.04 5.21 2.05
CA PRO A 54 24.40 4.86 2.48
C PRO A 54 25.37 6.04 2.39
N ASP A 55 25.13 6.98 1.48
CA ASP A 55 25.93 8.18 1.28
C ASP A 55 25.15 9.43 1.72
N PRO A 56 25.59 10.16 2.78
CA PRO A 56 24.91 11.36 3.25
C PRO A 56 24.85 12.52 2.25
N SER A 57 25.67 12.52 1.20
CA SER A 57 25.62 13.51 0.12
C SER A 57 24.56 13.22 -0.95
N MET A 58 23.85 12.10 -0.81
CA MET A 58 22.82 11.64 -1.73
C MET A 58 21.43 11.71 -1.10
N ALA A 59 20.42 11.66 -1.96
CA ALA A 59 19.02 11.48 -1.65
C ALA A 59 18.45 10.31 -2.46
N CYS A 60 17.36 9.73 -1.95
CA CYS A 60 16.70 8.58 -2.54
C CYS A 60 15.18 8.83 -2.57
N TYR A 61 14.64 8.97 -3.78
CA TYR A 61 13.23 9.29 -3.98
C TYR A 61 12.48 8.09 -4.55
N GLY A 62 11.38 7.70 -3.91
CA GLY A 62 10.46 6.69 -4.42
C GLY A 62 9.25 7.34 -5.08
N LEU A 63 9.18 7.29 -6.40
CA LEU A 63 8.05 7.76 -7.18
C LEU A 63 7.05 6.63 -7.38
N GLU A 64 5.83 6.84 -6.93
CA GLU A 64 4.77 5.85 -6.96
C GLU A 64 3.81 6.08 -8.11
N TYR A 65 3.54 5.03 -8.87
CA TYR A 65 2.54 5.02 -9.93
C TYR A 65 1.55 3.89 -9.73
N PHE A 66 0.30 4.17 -10.07
CA PHE A 66 -0.80 3.24 -9.99
C PHE A 66 -1.13 2.72 -11.39
N CYS A 67 -1.20 1.40 -11.54
CA CYS A 67 -1.34 0.74 -12.84
C CYS A 67 -2.11 -0.57 -12.70
N PHE A 68 -2.31 -1.23 -13.82
CA PHE A 68 -2.85 -2.58 -13.91
C PHE A 68 -1.88 -3.49 -14.67
N GLU A 69 -1.81 -4.75 -14.26
CA GLU A 69 -1.04 -5.77 -14.96
C GLU A 69 -1.47 -5.84 -16.43
N GLY A 70 -0.48 -5.73 -17.32
CA GLY A 70 -0.69 -5.71 -18.77
C GLY A 70 -0.97 -4.32 -19.37
N ASP A 71 -1.12 -3.27 -18.56
CA ASP A 71 -1.20 -1.91 -19.07
C ASP A 71 0.17 -1.37 -19.53
N GLY A 72 0.16 -0.25 -20.24
CA GLY A 72 1.37 0.33 -20.83
C GLY A 72 2.43 0.77 -19.80
N LEU A 73 2.04 1.16 -18.58
CA LEU A 73 3.01 1.46 -17.52
C LEU A 73 3.63 0.18 -16.98
N TRP A 74 2.81 -0.84 -16.72
CA TRP A 74 3.25 -2.12 -16.18
C TRP A 74 4.23 -2.83 -17.12
N THR A 75 3.92 -2.86 -18.41
CA THR A 75 4.71 -3.55 -19.43
C THR A 75 5.91 -2.73 -19.93
N SER A 76 6.05 -1.46 -19.53
CA SER A 76 7.21 -0.64 -19.89
C SER A 76 8.51 -1.25 -19.35
N SER A 77 9.61 -1.03 -20.06
CA SER A 77 10.95 -1.40 -19.59
C SER A 77 11.33 -0.62 -18.32
N ASN A 78 12.31 -1.10 -17.57
CA ASN A 78 12.78 -0.36 -16.40
C ASN A 78 13.43 0.95 -16.81
N GLU A 79 14.13 0.95 -17.94
CA GLU A 79 14.81 2.10 -18.53
C GLU A 79 13.80 3.19 -18.89
N ASP A 80 12.68 2.83 -19.53
CA ASP A 80 11.61 3.78 -19.88
C ASP A 80 10.93 4.35 -18.63
N LEU A 81 10.70 3.53 -17.60
CA LEU A 81 10.10 3.98 -16.35
C LEU A 81 11.03 4.90 -15.55
N ILE A 82 12.34 4.62 -15.54
CA ILE A 82 13.34 5.50 -14.94
C ILE A 82 13.39 6.83 -15.70
N ALA A 83 13.38 6.80 -17.04
CA ALA A 83 13.34 8.00 -17.86
C ALA A 83 12.05 8.81 -17.62
N LEU A 84 10.90 8.16 -17.49
CA LEU A 84 9.64 8.79 -17.10
C LEU A 84 9.75 9.45 -15.73
N GLY A 85 10.27 8.73 -14.73
CA GLY A 85 10.46 9.24 -13.38
C GLY A 85 11.36 10.48 -13.33
N LYS A 86 12.49 10.44 -14.04
CA LYS A 86 13.43 11.57 -14.18
C LYS A 86 12.75 12.80 -14.77
N LYS A 87 12.00 12.62 -15.87
CA LYS A 87 11.27 13.70 -16.52
C LYS A 87 10.21 14.30 -15.61
N GLU A 88 9.38 13.46 -14.99
CA GLU A 88 8.23 13.93 -14.21
C GLU A 88 8.66 14.62 -12.91
N ILE A 89 9.66 14.09 -12.18
CA ILE A 89 10.14 14.72 -10.94
C ILE A 89 10.75 16.11 -11.19
N SER A 90 11.40 16.29 -12.35
CA SER A 90 11.90 17.58 -12.79
C SER A 90 10.78 18.51 -13.24
N GLN A 91 9.79 17.99 -13.96
CA GLN A 91 8.62 18.75 -14.39
C GLN A 91 7.80 19.33 -13.22
N ILE A 92 7.68 18.58 -12.12
CA ILE A 92 7.02 19.05 -10.88
C ILE A 92 7.94 19.85 -9.95
N GLY A 93 9.21 20.05 -10.33
CA GLY A 93 10.15 20.91 -9.62
C GLY A 93 10.69 20.35 -8.30
N LEU A 94 10.66 19.03 -8.09
CA LEU A 94 11.18 18.41 -6.85
C LEU A 94 12.66 18.04 -6.92
N THR A 95 13.21 17.79 -8.12
CA THR A 95 14.67 17.65 -8.30
C THR A 95 15.06 17.89 -9.75
N ASN A 96 16.31 18.27 -9.98
CA ASN A 96 16.85 18.47 -11.32
C ASN A 96 17.26 17.14 -11.96
N GLU A 97 16.96 16.96 -13.26
CA GLU A 97 17.29 15.72 -13.98
C GLU A 97 18.79 15.40 -13.94
N ASN A 98 19.64 16.43 -14.00
CA ASN A 98 21.11 16.31 -13.95
C ASN A 98 21.64 15.85 -12.58
N SER A 99 20.85 15.98 -11.51
CA SER A 99 21.23 15.53 -10.17
C SER A 99 20.99 14.03 -10.00
N ILE A 100 20.25 13.39 -10.90
CA ILE A 100 19.87 11.98 -10.83
C ILE A 100 20.95 11.11 -11.50
N ILE A 101 21.61 10.27 -10.70
CA ILE A 101 22.75 9.48 -11.16
C ILE A 101 22.38 8.03 -11.49
N ASP A 102 21.31 7.49 -10.89
CA ASP A 102 20.88 6.11 -11.08
C ASP A 102 19.40 5.93 -10.71
N GLY A 103 18.82 4.78 -11.02
CA GLY A 103 17.45 4.44 -10.65
C GLY A 103 17.15 2.94 -10.66
N TYR A 104 16.08 2.56 -10.00
CA TYR A 104 15.63 1.18 -9.89
C TYR A 104 14.10 1.10 -9.93
N VAL A 105 13.54 0.00 -10.43
CA VAL A 105 12.08 -0.18 -10.54
C VAL A 105 11.64 -1.39 -9.75
N VAL A 106 10.64 -1.20 -8.89
CA VAL A 106 9.94 -2.28 -8.19
C VAL A 106 8.51 -2.33 -8.70
N ARG A 107 8.05 -3.52 -9.08
CA ARG A 107 6.64 -3.78 -9.45
C ARG A 107 6.00 -4.67 -8.40
N GLN A 108 4.87 -4.25 -7.86
CA GLN A 108 4.10 -4.98 -6.87
C GLN A 108 2.73 -5.33 -7.46
N PRO A 109 2.50 -6.61 -7.83
CA PRO A 109 1.19 -7.05 -8.27
C PRO A 109 0.22 -7.11 -7.09
N LYS A 110 -1.06 -6.88 -7.37
CA LYS A 110 -2.18 -6.91 -6.44
C LYS A 110 -1.92 -6.10 -5.17
N ALA A 111 -1.36 -4.90 -5.34
CA ALA A 111 -0.98 -4.04 -4.21
C ALA A 111 -2.19 -3.52 -3.43
N TYR A 112 -3.28 -3.18 -4.14
CA TYR A 112 -4.47 -2.60 -3.53
C TYR A 112 -5.72 -3.40 -3.90
N PRO A 113 -6.48 -3.92 -2.92
CA PRO A 113 -7.85 -4.39 -3.17
C PRO A 113 -8.69 -3.26 -3.76
N VAL A 114 -9.50 -3.57 -4.77
CA VAL A 114 -10.43 -2.63 -5.40
C VAL A 114 -11.85 -2.97 -4.97
N TYR A 115 -12.52 -2.01 -4.34
CA TYR A 115 -13.90 -2.13 -3.94
C TYR A 115 -14.80 -1.58 -5.05
N ASP A 116 -15.18 -2.44 -5.98
CA ASP A 116 -16.20 -2.13 -6.99
C ASP A 116 -17.62 -2.21 -6.40
N HIS A 117 -18.67 -2.23 -7.23
CA HIS A 117 -20.04 -2.31 -6.72
C HIS A 117 -20.41 -3.70 -6.16
N ASP A 118 -19.79 -4.76 -6.69
CA ASP A 118 -20.18 -6.15 -6.43
C ASP A 118 -19.19 -6.87 -5.50
N TYR A 119 -18.10 -6.21 -5.08
CA TYR A 119 -17.01 -6.83 -4.31
C TYR A 119 -17.49 -7.50 -3.03
N LYS A 120 -18.50 -6.94 -2.34
CA LYS A 120 -19.04 -7.51 -1.11
C LYS A 120 -19.72 -8.85 -1.36
N GLU A 121 -20.48 -8.96 -2.44
CA GLU A 121 -21.16 -10.21 -2.81
C GLU A 121 -20.14 -11.28 -3.19
N HIS A 122 -19.12 -10.90 -3.97
CA HIS A 122 -18.02 -11.80 -4.34
C HIS A 122 -17.21 -12.25 -3.13
N LEU A 123 -16.90 -11.33 -2.20
CA LEU A 123 -16.18 -11.63 -0.98
C LEU A 123 -17.00 -12.56 -0.06
N LEU A 124 -18.30 -12.31 0.08
CA LEU A 124 -19.19 -13.17 0.87
C LEU A 124 -19.24 -14.59 0.29
N ALA A 125 -19.44 -14.73 -1.02
CA ALA A 125 -19.45 -16.02 -1.69
C ALA A 125 -18.13 -16.80 -1.53
N ILE A 126 -17.00 -16.10 -1.50
CA ILE A 126 -15.69 -16.72 -1.21
C ILE A 126 -15.63 -17.16 0.25
N ARG A 127 -16.05 -16.32 1.20
CA ARG A 127 -16.02 -16.63 2.63
C ARG A 127 -16.86 -17.87 2.93
N GLU A 128 -18.13 -17.87 2.55
CA GLU A 128 -19.05 -19.01 2.74
C GLU A 128 -18.51 -20.28 2.07
N GLY A 129 -17.97 -20.16 0.85
CA GLY A 129 -17.38 -21.29 0.15
C GLY A 129 -16.13 -21.87 0.81
N LEU A 130 -15.43 -21.09 1.65
CA LEU A 130 -14.24 -21.54 2.35
C LEU A 130 -14.53 -22.06 3.77
N GLU A 131 -15.72 -21.83 4.33
CA GLU A 131 -16.13 -22.35 5.65
C GLU A 131 -16.08 -23.88 5.73
N SER A 132 -16.24 -24.57 4.59
CA SER A 132 -16.16 -26.04 4.52
C SER A 132 -14.75 -26.61 4.67
N TYR A 133 -13.72 -25.77 4.84
CA TYR A 133 -12.32 -26.20 4.92
C TYR A 133 -11.72 -25.91 6.31
N PRO A 134 -11.86 -26.85 7.27
CA PRO A 134 -11.26 -26.70 8.60
C PRO A 134 -9.75 -26.45 8.52
N GLY A 135 -9.27 -25.47 9.28
CA GLY A 135 -7.85 -25.11 9.33
C GLY A 135 -7.39 -24.10 8.27
N LEU A 136 -8.28 -23.65 7.38
CA LEU A 136 -8.01 -22.55 6.46
C LEU A 136 -8.48 -21.21 7.05
N TYR A 137 -7.56 -20.25 7.17
CA TYR A 137 -7.84 -18.93 7.73
C TYR A 137 -7.46 -17.84 6.73
N LEU A 138 -8.38 -16.91 6.47
CA LEU A 138 -8.13 -15.72 5.69
C LEU A 138 -7.61 -14.60 6.59
N VAL A 139 -6.42 -14.08 6.29
CA VAL A 139 -5.75 -13.02 7.06
C VAL A 139 -5.06 -12.02 6.15
N GLY A 140 -4.77 -10.83 6.67
CA GLY A 140 -4.04 -9.79 5.96
C GLY A 140 -4.81 -9.12 4.82
N ARG A 141 -4.12 -8.21 4.12
CA ARG A 141 -4.68 -7.37 3.06
C ARG A 141 -5.40 -8.16 1.96
N ASN A 142 -4.66 -8.98 1.21
CA ASN A 142 -5.21 -9.70 0.05
C ASN A 142 -5.95 -10.98 0.43
N GLY A 143 -5.59 -11.63 1.53
CA GLY A 143 -6.29 -12.83 2.01
C GLY A 143 -7.71 -12.51 2.45
N MET A 144 -7.94 -11.32 3.02
CA MET A 144 -9.26 -10.86 3.42
C MET A 144 -9.90 -9.89 2.42
N HIS A 145 -9.18 -9.51 1.36
CA HIS A 145 -9.57 -8.43 0.45
C HIS A 145 -9.98 -7.14 1.22
N LYS A 146 -9.21 -6.79 2.26
CA LYS A 146 -9.35 -5.55 3.03
C LYS A 146 -8.15 -4.65 2.75
N TYR A 147 -8.32 -3.34 2.72
CA TYR A 147 -7.29 -2.33 2.41
C TYR A 147 -6.24 -2.18 3.54
N ASN A 148 -5.83 -3.27 4.18
CA ASN A 148 -5.13 -3.23 5.46
C ASN A 148 -3.75 -2.56 5.41
N ASN A 149 -3.47 -1.73 6.41
CA ASN A 149 -2.11 -1.36 6.79
C ASN A 149 -1.40 -2.57 7.44
N GLN A 150 -0.10 -2.41 7.69
CA GLN A 150 0.76 -3.49 8.20
C GLN A 150 0.30 -3.98 9.58
N ASP A 151 -0.03 -3.07 10.48
CA ASP A 151 -0.53 -3.33 11.84
C ASP A 151 -1.83 -4.15 11.83
N HIS A 152 -2.80 -3.79 10.99
CA HIS A 152 -4.03 -4.57 10.84
C HIS A 152 -3.75 -5.95 10.27
N SER A 153 -2.90 -6.05 9.26
CA SER A 153 -2.52 -7.34 8.67
C SER A 153 -1.85 -8.25 9.70
N MET A 154 -0.95 -7.69 10.53
CA MET A 154 -0.32 -8.43 11.63
C MET A 154 -1.33 -8.82 12.70
N MET A 155 -2.25 -7.93 13.07
CA MET A 155 -3.30 -8.22 14.06
C MET A 155 -4.17 -9.41 13.61
N THR A 156 -4.63 -9.42 12.35
CA THR A 156 -5.46 -10.53 11.83
C THR A 156 -4.73 -11.88 11.93
N ALA A 157 -3.42 -11.91 11.65
CA ALA A 157 -2.60 -13.12 11.79
C ALA A 157 -2.44 -13.55 13.26
N MET A 158 -2.22 -12.60 14.17
CA MET A 158 -2.10 -12.88 15.61
C MET A 158 -3.41 -13.45 16.20
N LEU A 159 -4.56 -12.88 15.82
CA LEU A 159 -5.86 -13.36 16.27
C LEU A 159 -6.19 -14.74 15.70
N ALA A 160 -5.88 -14.98 14.42
CA ALA A 160 -6.01 -16.30 13.82
C ALA A 160 -5.15 -17.34 14.56
N ALA A 161 -3.89 -17.02 14.88
CA ALA A 161 -3.02 -17.91 15.64
C ALA A 161 -3.57 -18.22 17.05
N LYS A 162 -4.17 -17.24 17.73
CA LYS A 162 -4.83 -17.45 19.03
C LYS A 162 -6.02 -18.41 18.93
N ASN A 163 -6.85 -18.28 17.90
CA ASN A 163 -7.97 -19.19 17.64
C ASN A 163 -7.49 -20.62 17.37
N ILE A 164 -6.38 -20.78 16.64
CA ILE A 164 -5.77 -22.08 16.37
C ILE A 164 -5.29 -22.73 17.68
N ILE A 165 -4.56 -21.98 18.51
CA ILE A 165 -4.02 -22.49 19.78
C ILE A 165 -5.15 -22.87 20.75
N SER A 166 -6.25 -22.11 20.79
CA SER A 166 -7.40 -22.41 21.66
C SER A 166 -8.28 -23.56 21.17
N GLY A 167 -8.09 -24.04 19.93
CA GLY A 167 -8.97 -25.01 19.30
C GLY A 167 -10.42 -24.54 19.13
N SER A 168 -10.67 -23.23 19.21
CA SER A 168 -12.00 -22.62 19.18
C SER A 168 -11.93 -21.19 18.64
N GLN A 169 -13.02 -20.70 18.04
CA GLN A 169 -13.09 -19.33 17.54
C GLN A 169 -13.34 -18.35 18.69
N LEU A 170 -12.25 -17.81 19.25
CA LEU A 170 -12.30 -16.80 20.32
C LEU A 170 -12.45 -15.37 19.78
N TYR A 171 -11.91 -15.12 18.59
CA TYR A 171 -11.89 -13.82 17.93
C TYR A 171 -12.44 -13.94 16.51
N ASP A 172 -13.28 -12.99 16.10
CA ASP A 172 -13.56 -12.79 14.67
C ASP A 172 -12.47 -11.89 14.08
N VAL A 173 -11.67 -12.44 13.15
CA VAL A 173 -10.61 -11.68 12.47
C VAL A 173 -11.18 -10.61 11.54
N TRP A 174 -12.43 -10.77 11.07
CA TRP A 174 -13.09 -9.82 10.18
C TRP A 174 -13.44 -8.50 10.86
N ASP A 175 -13.54 -8.49 12.19
CA ASP A 175 -13.77 -7.31 13.03
C ASP A 175 -12.55 -6.40 13.16
N VAL A 176 -11.36 -6.84 12.70
CA VAL A 176 -10.18 -5.97 12.61
C VAL A 176 -10.44 -4.94 11.52
N ASN A 177 -10.84 -3.73 11.91
CA ASN A 177 -11.23 -2.66 11.01
C ASN A 177 -10.18 -1.56 10.89
N GLU A 178 -10.01 -1.08 9.66
CA GLU A 178 -9.32 0.18 9.33
C GLU A 178 -10.17 1.41 9.63
N ASP A 179 -11.50 1.27 9.61
CA ASP A 179 -12.49 2.36 9.68
C ASP A 179 -12.61 3.00 11.07
N ALA A 180 -11.75 2.63 12.02
CA ALA A 180 -11.58 3.37 13.26
C ALA A 180 -10.84 4.69 12.96
N GLU A 181 -11.63 5.66 12.47
CA GLU A 181 -11.37 7.09 12.26
C GLU A 181 -10.25 7.48 11.27
N TYR A 182 -10.66 7.75 10.02
CA TYR A 182 -10.00 8.73 9.16
C TYR A 182 -10.20 10.14 9.75
N HIS A 183 -9.30 10.59 10.62
CA HIS A 183 -9.31 11.94 11.21
C HIS A 183 -8.72 13.02 10.28
N GLU A 184 -9.28 13.21 9.08
CA GLU A 184 -9.04 14.43 8.28
C GLU A 184 -10.35 15.13 7.85
N GLY A 185 -11.45 14.88 8.59
CA GLY A 185 -12.68 15.66 8.49
C GLY A 185 -13.15 16.04 9.90
N GLY A 186 -13.31 17.33 10.17
CA GLY A 186 -13.72 17.84 11.48
C GLY A 186 -15.11 17.35 11.93
N ASP A 187 -15.13 16.86 13.17
CA ASP A 187 -16.18 16.86 14.20
C ASP A 187 -17.61 16.34 13.85
N ARG A 188 -18.01 15.18 14.44
CA ARG A 188 -19.27 14.94 15.23
C ARG A 188 -19.78 13.48 15.23
N GLY A 189 -19.90 12.92 16.45
CA GLY A 189 -20.86 11.87 16.88
C GLY A 189 -20.55 10.43 16.43
N ALA A 190 -20.89 9.35 17.13
CA ALA A 190 -21.46 9.08 18.45
C ALA A 190 -21.28 7.55 18.70
N GLU A 191 -21.07 7.18 19.96
CA GLU A 191 -21.19 5.85 20.60
C GLU A 191 -21.48 4.59 19.75
N SER A 192 -20.58 3.59 19.78
CA SER A 192 -20.83 2.22 20.31
C SER A 192 -19.76 1.21 19.85
N GLY A 193 -19.19 0.45 20.80
CA GLY A 193 -18.37 -0.75 20.54
C GLY A 193 -16.95 -0.49 20.00
N ILE A 194 -15.94 -1.16 20.60
CA ILE A 194 -14.49 -1.08 20.31
C ILE A 194 -14.11 0.13 19.43
N VAL A 195 -14.04 1.30 20.06
CA VAL A 195 -13.62 2.53 19.40
C VAL A 195 -12.09 2.56 19.39
N GLY A 196 -11.49 2.18 18.27
CA GLY A 196 -10.06 2.38 18.03
C GLY A 196 -9.41 1.33 17.13
N ARG A 197 -8.30 1.72 16.49
CA ARG A 197 -7.47 0.81 15.69
C ARG A 197 -6.96 -0.34 16.56
N ALA A 198 -7.28 -1.57 16.17
CA ALA A 198 -6.72 -2.75 16.80
C ALA A 198 -5.29 -2.96 16.29
N VAL A 199 -4.30 -2.50 17.06
CA VAL A 199 -2.87 -2.62 16.75
C VAL A 199 -2.17 -3.57 17.71
N PRO A 200 -1.13 -4.31 17.28
CA PRO A 200 -0.35 -5.15 18.18
C PRO A 200 0.27 -4.32 19.33
N GLY A 201 0.03 -4.75 20.57
CA GLY A 201 0.69 -4.18 21.75
C GLY A 201 2.12 -4.70 21.90
N LYS A 202 2.98 -3.92 22.56
CA LYS A 202 4.30 -4.43 23.00
C LYS A 202 4.10 -5.58 24.01
N VAL A 203 4.89 -6.63 23.83
CA VAL A 203 5.10 -7.69 24.82
C VAL A 203 6.08 -7.21 25.88
#